data_AF-A0A926L5H0-F1
#
_entry.id   AF-A0A926L5H0-F1
#
_cell.length_a   1.000
_cell.length_b   1.000
_cell.length_c   1.000
_cell.angle_alpha   90.00
_cell.angle_beta   90.00
_cell.angle_gamma   90.00
#
_symmetry.space_group_name_H-M   'P 1'
#
loop_
_entity.id
_entity.type
_entity.pdbx_description
1 polymer ?
#
loop_
_entity_poly.entity_id
_entity_poly.type
_entity_poly.pdbx_seq_one_letter_code
_entity_poly.pdbx_strand_id
1 'polypeptide(L)'
;MSGVIAAVTVRAAERAKKLGAEQALEALRQELELVPRLGVLLGPRRQDGVEVRKIEPTAGLPGLAVAYIYTPAPPPPTVAITSVTPDDGVPE
;
A
#
# COMPACT_ATOMS: atom_id res chain seq x y z
N MET A 1 5.22 -19.87 5.45
CA MET A 1 5.57 -18.47 5.16
C MET A 1 5.07 -18.18 3.77
N SER A 2 4.16 -17.21 3.62
CA SER A 2 3.78 -16.74 2.29
C SER A 2 5.06 -16.20 1.65
N GLY A 3 5.44 -16.70 0.47
CA GLY A 3 6.66 -16.25 -0.22
C GLY A 3 6.47 -14.88 -0.88
N VAL A 4 5.60 -14.02 -0.35
CA VAL A 4 5.26 -12.73 -0.97
C VAL A 4 6.27 -11.68 -0.55
N ILE A 5 6.72 -10.87 -1.51
CA ILE A 5 7.63 -9.75 -1.26
C ILE A 5 6.86 -8.45 -1.45
N ALA A 6 6.87 -7.57 -0.44
CA ALA A 6 6.30 -6.24 -0.56
C ALA A 6 7.43 -5.20 -0.75
N ALA A 7 7.43 -4.56 -1.92
CA ALA A 7 8.40 -3.54 -2.29
C ALA A 7 7.78 -2.14 -2.25
N VAL A 8 8.49 -1.20 -1.64
CA VAL A 8 8.15 0.21 -1.65
C VAL A 8 8.90 0.89 -2.79
N THR A 9 8.18 1.52 -3.72
CA THR A 9 8.84 2.31 -4.76
C THR A 9 9.53 3.56 -4.18
N VAL A 10 10.61 4.02 -4.82
CA VAL A 10 11.35 5.23 -4.35
C VAL A 10 10.43 6.43 -4.19
N ARG A 11 9.49 6.64 -5.12
CA ARG A 11 8.51 7.73 -5.04
C ARG A 11 7.58 7.62 -3.84
N ALA A 12 7.10 6.40 -3.53
CA ALA A 12 6.26 6.17 -2.35
C ALA A 12 7.03 6.40 -1.06
N ALA A 13 8.29 5.95 -0.98
CA ALA A 13 9.17 6.19 0.17
C ALA A 13 9.44 7.68 0.41
N GLU A 14 9.80 8.42 -0.65
CA GLU A 14 10.01 9.87 -0.56
C GLU A 14 8.74 10.61 -0.12
N ARG A 15 7.58 10.16 -0.59
CA ARG A 15 6.30 10.76 -0.24
C ARG A 15 5.92 10.48 1.21
N ALA A 16 6.11 9.25 1.70
CA ALA A 16 5.90 8.93 3.12
C ALA A 16 6.82 9.75 4.02
N LYS A 17 8.09 9.92 3.63
CA LYS A 17 9.03 10.79 4.36
C LYS A 17 8.56 12.25 4.46
N LYS A 18 8.04 12.81 3.35
CA LYS A 18 7.47 14.16 3.35
C LYS A 18 6.24 14.30 4.26
N LEU A 19 5.55 13.19 4.54
CA LEU A 19 4.34 13.14 5.36
C LEU A 19 4.60 12.65 6.80
N GLY A 20 5.84 12.31 7.16
CA GLY A 20 6.18 11.74 8.47
C GLY A 20 5.62 10.33 8.71
N ALA A 21 5.35 9.59 7.63
CA ALA A 21 4.59 8.34 7.66
C ALA A 21 5.47 7.08 7.46
N GLU A 22 6.79 7.18 7.60
CA GLU A 22 7.70 6.07 7.30
C GLU A 22 7.41 4.80 8.12
N GLN A 23 7.11 4.97 9.41
CA GLN A 23 6.79 3.84 10.30
C GLN A 23 5.46 3.18 9.94
N ALA A 24 4.44 3.97 9.60
CA ALA A 24 3.14 3.47 9.17
C ALA A 24 3.25 2.74 7.82
N LEU A 25 4.07 3.27 6.89
CA LEU A 25 4.34 2.63 5.60
C LEU A 25 5.09 1.30 5.77
N GLU A 26 6.05 1.22 6.68
CA GLU A 26 6.77 -0.02 6.97
C GLU A 26 5.88 -1.07 7.63
N ALA A 27 5.01 -0.67 8.56
CA ALA A 27 4.00 -1.55 9.14
C ALA A 27 3.05 -2.11 8.06
N LEU A 28 2.59 -1.25 7.14
CA LEU A 28 1.79 -1.67 6.00
C LEU A 28 2.55 -2.65 5.10
N ARG A 29 3.83 -2.39 4.80
CA ARG A 29 4.67 -3.28 4.00
C ARG A 29 4.71 -4.69 4.59
N GLN A 30 4.96 -4.80 5.89
CA GLN A 30 5.00 -6.08 6.60
C GLN A 30 3.65 -6.80 6.58
N GLU A 31 2.56 -6.04 6.77
CA GLU A 31 1.22 -6.61 6.72
C GLU A 31 0.87 -7.13 5.32
N LEU A 32 1.33 -6.48 4.26
CA LEU A 32 1.14 -6.91 2.87
C LEU A 32 1.92 -8.19 2.52
N GLU A 33 3.04 -8.48 3.19
CA GLU A 33 3.74 -9.76 3.05
C GLU A 33 2.96 -10.92 3.69
N LEU A 34 2.16 -10.63 4.73
CA LEU A 34 1.30 -11.60 5.38
C LEU A 34 -0.06 -11.74 4.68
N VAL A 35 -0.64 -10.62 4.26
CA VAL A 35 -1.96 -10.50 3.65
C VAL A 35 -1.82 -9.64 2.37
N PRO A 36 -1.49 -10.26 1.22
CA PRO A 36 -1.18 -9.52 -0.02
C PRO A 36 -2.36 -8.80 -0.66
N ARG A 37 -3.59 -9.13 -0.23
CA ARG A 37 -4.84 -8.61 -0.80
C ARG A 37 -5.62 -7.79 0.22
N LEU A 38 -4.98 -6.76 0.75
CA LEU A 38 -5.39 -6.04 1.93
C LEU A 38 -5.84 -4.62 1.57
N GLY A 39 -7.13 -4.47 1.29
CA GLY A 39 -7.71 -3.19 0.89
C GLY A 39 -8.96 -3.38 0.06
N VAL A 40 -9.37 -2.32 -0.64
CA VAL A 40 -10.44 -2.35 -1.61
C VAL A 40 -9.82 -2.38 -3.00
N LEU A 41 -10.26 -3.33 -3.83
CA LEU A 41 -9.85 -3.41 -5.22
C LEU A 41 -10.48 -2.25 -6.00
N LEU A 42 -9.66 -1.41 -6.62
CA LEU A 42 -10.15 -0.35 -7.51
C LEU A 42 -10.00 -0.81 -8.97
N GLY A 43 -11.12 -0.87 -9.69
CA GLY A 43 -11.17 -1.30 -11.10
C GLY A 43 -11.58 -2.76 -11.31
N PRO A 44 -11.60 -3.23 -12.57
CA PRO A 44 -12.06 -4.58 -12.90
C PRO A 44 -11.15 -5.65 -12.27
N ARG A 45 -11.73 -6.77 -11.82
CA ARG A 45 -11.01 -7.97 -11.34
C ARG A 45 -10.13 -8.55 -12.45
N ARG A 46 -8.91 -8.03 -12.60
CA ARG A 46 -7.84 -8.65 -13.37
C ARG A 46 -6.99 -9.55 -12.46
N GLN A 47 -6.21 -10.45 -13.05
CA GLN A 47 -5.26 -11.29 -12.29
C GLN A 47 -4.08 -10.46 -11.73
N ASP A 48 -3.81 -9.34 -12.39
CA ASP A 48 -2.92 -8.22 -12.07
C ASP A 48 -3.76 -6.98 -11.74
N GLY A 49 -3.90 -6.65 -10.45
CA GLY A 49 -4.82 -5.61 -9.98
C GLY A 49 -4.11 -4.50 -9.21
N VAL A 50 -4.58 -3.26 -9.38
CA VAL A 50 -4.27 -2.15 -8.46
C VAL A 50 -5.25 -2.25 -7.30
N GLU A 51 -4.72 -2.39 -6.10
CA GLU A 51 -5.47 -2.39 -4.86
C GLU A 51 -5.16 -1.11 -4.08
N VAL A 52 -6.18 -0.51 -3.46
CA VAL A 52 -6.01 0.68 -2.64
C VAL A 52 -6.40 0.35 -1.21
N ARG A 53 -5.53 0.72 -0.28
CA ARG A 53 -5.76 0.61 1.15
C ARG A 53 -5.67 1.96 1.82
N LYS A 54 -6.62 2.22 2.71
CA LYS A 54 -6.56 3.32 3.66
C LYS A 54 -5.73 2.92 4.88
N ILE A 55 -4.73 3.72 5.21
CA ILE A 55 -4.09 3.75 6.52
C ILE A 55 -4.86 4.79 7.35
N GLU A 56 -5.45 4.34 8.45
CA GLU A 56 -6.22 5.22 9.32
C GLU A 56 -5.33 6.29 9.99
N PRO A 57 -5.88 7.50 10.26
CA PRO A 57 -5.16 8.55 10.96
C PRO A 57 -4.63 8.06 12.31
N THR A 58 -3.42 8.48 12.68
CA THR A 58 -2.82 8.24 14.00
C THR A 58 -2.34 9.58 14.57
N ALA A 59 -2.32 9.74 15.90
CA ALA A 59 -2.07 11.03 16.57
C ALA A 59 -0.91 11.84 15.95
N GLY A 60 -1.25 12.91 15.23
CA GLY A 60 -0.30 13.81 14.55
C GLY A 60 -0.04 13.54 13.06
N LEU A 61 -0.64 12.49 12.48
CA LEU A 61 -0.52 12.14 11.06
C LEU A 61 -1.91 12.12 10.38
N PRO A 62 -2.05 12.73 9.19
CA PRO A 62 -3.29 12.60 8.41
C PRO A 62 -3.52 11.13 8.04
N GLY A 63 -4.77 10.73 7.81
CA GLY A 63 -5.06 9.46 7.16
C GLY A 63 -4.33 9.40 5.82
N LEU A 64 -3.95 8.20 5.37
CA LEU A 64 -3.25 8.03 4.09
C LEU A 64 -3.98 7.03 3.21
N ALA A 65 -4.16 7.37 1.94
CA ALA A 65 -4.50 6.39 0.92
C ALA A 65 -3.21 5.86 0.29
N VAL A 66 -3.05 4.54 0.30
CA VAL A 66 -1.90 3.83 -0.27
C VAL A 66 -2.38 2.94 -1.40
N ALA A 67 -1.88 3.19 -2.60
CA ALA A 67 -2.12 2.31 -3.74
C ALA A 67 -0.94 1.36 -3.93
N TYR A 68 -1.27 0.10 -4.17
CA TYR A 68 -0.28 -0.93 -4.47
C TYR A 68 -0.79 -1.89 -5.55
N ILE A 69 0.13 -2.62 -6.15
CA ILE A 69 -0.17 -3.62 -7.18
C ILE A 69 0.20 -4.99 -6.63
N TYR A 70 -0.73 -5.94 -6.68
CA TYR A 70 -0.44 -7.34 -6.40
C TYR A 70 -0.23 -8.12 -7.69
N THR A 71 0.93 -8.74 -7.81
CA THR A 71 1.32 -9.56 -8.96
C THR A 71 1.55 -11.00 -8.50
N PRO A 72 0.64 -11.94 -8.79
CA PRO A 72 0.75 -13.34 -8.32
C PRO A 72 1.79 -14.18 -9.06
N ALA A 73 2.25 -13.74 -10.25
CA ALA A 73 3.16 -14.50 -11.09
C ALA A 73 4.18 -13.60 -11.83
N PRO A 74 5.41 -14.07 -12.07
CA PRO A 74 5.96 -15.36 -11.62
C PRO A 74 6.22 -15.38 -10.10
N PRO A 75 6.29 -16.55 -9.44
CA PRO A 75 6.70 -16.63 -8.04
C PRO A 75 8.13 -16.08 -7.83
N PRO A 76 8.41 -15.41 -6.70
CA PRO A 76 7.49 -15.08 -5.61
C PRO A 76 6.44 -14.02 -6.00
N PRO A 77 5.17 -14.15 -5.55
CA PRO A 77 4.20 -13.07 -5.71
C PRO A 77 4.74 -11.77 -5.12
N THR A 78 4.44 -10.64 -5.77
CA THR A 78 4.98 -9.33 -5.38
C THR A 78 3.86 -8.36 -5.10
N VAL A 79 4.01 -7.56 -4.04
CA VAL A 79 3.21 -6.36 -3.80
C VAL A 79 4.09 -5.14 -4.03
N ALA A 80 3.70 -4.24 -4.92
CA ALA A 80 4.44 -3.01 -5.20
C ALA A 80 3.65 -1.80 -4.73
N ILE A 81 4.11 -1.10 -3.69
CA ILE A 81 3.49 0.14 -3.21
C ILE A 81 3.93 1.29 -4.12
N THR A 82 2.98 1.85 -4.86
CA THR A 82 3.23 2.83 -5.93
C THR A 82 2.93 4.26 -5.53
N SER A 83 1.98 4.48 -4.60
CA SER A 83 1.63 5.84 -4.16
C SER A 83 1.21 5.89 -2.70
N VAL A 84 1.53 7.02 -2.06
CA VAL A 84 1.06 7.40 -0.73
C VAL A 84 0.49 8.81 -0.85
N THR A 85 -0.79 8.99 -0.56
CA THR A 85 -1.46 10.29 -0.61
C THR A 85 -2.15 10.57 0.71
N PRO A 86 -2.22 11.83 1.16
CA PRO A 86 -3.13 12.19 2.24
C PRO A 86 -4.55 11.77 1.88
N ASP A 87 -5.23 11.15 2.82
CA ASP A 87 -6.66 10.89 2.81
C ASP A 87 -7.31 11.94 3.73
N ASP A 88 -7.54 13.12 3.15
CA ASP A 88 -8.06 14.29 3.85
C ASP A 88 -9.58 14.16 4.14
N GLY A 89 -10.14 12.96 3.99
CA GLY A 89 -11.55 12.69 4.27
C GLY A 89 -12.52 13.36 3.32
N VAL A 90 -12.08 13.78 2.12
CA VAL A 90 -13.02 14.26 1.10
C VAL A 90 -13.80 13.05 0.57
N PRO A 91 -15.11 12.95 0.82
CA PRO A 91 -15.93 11.92 0.20
C PRO A 91 -15.96 12.19 -1.31
N GLU A 92 -15.68 11.17 -2.13
CA GLU A 92 -16.23 11.14 -3.50
C GLU A 92 -17.75 10.91 -3.45
#